data_AF-S5VYK3-F1
#
_entry.id   AF-S5VYK3-F1
#
_cell.length_a   1.000
_cell.length_b   1.000
_cell.length_c   1.000
_cell.angle_alpha   90.00
_cell.angle_beta   90.00
_cell.angle_gamma   90.00
#
_symmetry.space_group_name_H-M   'P 1'
#
loop_
_entity.id
_entity.type
_entity.pdbx_description
1 polymer ?
#
loop_
_entity_poly.entity_id
_entity_poly.type
_entity_poly.pdbx_seq_one_letter_code
_entity_poly.pdbx_strand_id
1 'polypeptide(L)'
;MNPHPHSHPNPNPRPNPHSNQANEAAADRAVALLRGLGAEDVPHPGGTLLAHLLRVRELLGTWGARPALRLAGLCHAFYGTDGFPTGLLPPDRRADLVAVIGAEAEAIVHLYASCDRKATYPGLGRPDGPFRDRFTGASHLPEPRARRDFAELSAANELDLARLDPAFREQWGPELLTLFTRVRHLLSADAWRDCRTVLAPTTA
;
A
#
# COMPACT_ATOMS: atom_id res chain seq x y z
N MET A 1 -46.83 -5.43 31.22
CA MET A 1 -45.88 -4.47 30.62
C MET A 1 -44.50 -4.79 31.16
N ASN A 2 -43.60 -5.31 30.32
CA ASN A 2 -42.21 -5.57 30.68
C ASN A 2 -41.34 -4.96 29.57
N PRO A 3 -40.35 -4.09 29.86
CA PRO A 3 -39.58 -3.43 28.83
C PRO A 3 -38.49 -4.39 28.31
N HIS A 4 -38.36 -4.48 26.98
CA HIS A 4 -37.22 -5.14 26.34
C HIS A 4 -35.98 -4.25 26.45
N PRO A 5 -34.80 -4.79 26.78
CA PRO A 5 -33.56 -4.04 26.65
C PRO A 5 -33.11 -4.05 25.19
N HIS A 6 -32.98 -2.86 24.60
CA HIS A 6 -32.32 -2.68 23.31
C HIS A 6 -30.81 -2.90 23.49
N SER A 7 -30.30 -4.04 23.03
CA SER A 7 -28.87 -4.27 22.87
C SER A 7 -28.39 -3.61 21.58
N HIS A 8 -27.68 -2.49 21.70
CA HIS A 8 -26.94 -1.92 20.57
C HIS A 8 -25.68 -2.77 20.29
N PRO A 9 -25.42 -3.21 19.05
CA PRO A 9 -24.21 -3.95 18.73
C PRO A 9 -22.99 -3.01 18.77
N ASN A 10 -21.92 -3.48 19.40
CA ASN A 10 -20.63 -2.79 19.46
C ASN A 10 -20.03 -2.70 18.04
N PRO A 11 -19.75 -1.50 17.50
CA PRO A 11 -19.39 -1.34 16.08
C PRO A 11 -17.96 -1.77 15.74
N ASN A 12 -17.18 -2.28 16.69
CA ASN A 12 -15.82 -2.72 16.41
C ASN A 12 -15.41 -3.93 17.29
N PRO A 13 -15.61 -5.17 16.81
CA PRO A 13 -15.11 -6.34 17.53
C PRO A 13 -13.58 -6.28 17.59
N ARG A 14 -13.00 -6.52 18.78
CA ARG A 14 -11.55 -6.62 18.94
C ARG A 14 -11.02 -7.73 18.00
N PRO A 15 -9.90 -7.51 17.29
CA PRO A 15 -9.37 -8.50 16.36
C PRO A 15 -9.07 -9.81 17.07
N ASN A 16 -9.43 -10.93 16.44
CA ASN A 16 -9.24 -12.28 16.97
C ASN A 16 -7.73 -12.58 17.09
N PRO A 17 -7.21 -12.98 18.26
CA PRO A 17 -5.78 -13.25 18.45
C PRO A 17 -5.21 -14.29 17.47
N HIS A 18 -6.00 -15.30 17.10
CA HIS A 18 -5.59 -16.31 16.12
C HIS A 18 -5.36 -15.72 14.72
N SER A 19 -6.20 -14.74 14.33
CA SER A 19 -6.04 -14.06 13.04
C SER A 19 -4.78 -13.19 13.03
N ASN A 20 -4.43 -12.56 14.15
CA ASN A 20 -3.23 -11.74 14.25
C ASN A 20 -1.96 -12.60 14.12
N GLN A 21 -1.92 -13.75 14.80
CA GLN A 21 -0.78 -14.67 14.74
C GLN A 21 -0.56 -15.25 13.33
N ALA A 22 -1.65 -15.60 12.62
CA ALA A 22 -1.56 -16.07 11.24
C ALA A 22 -1.00 -15.00 10.29
N ASN A 23 -1.37 -13.73 10.50
CA ASN A 23 -0.88 -12.60 9.70
C ASN A 23 0.61 -12.32 9.96
N GLU A 24 1.06 -12.37 11.22
CA GLU A 24 2.48 -12.22 11.54
C GLU A 24 3.30 -13.40 10.96
N ALA A 25 2.81 -14.63 11.06
CA ALA A 25 3.47 -15.78 10.43
C ALA A 25 3.53 -15.66 8.89
N ALA A 26 2.52 -15.07 8.25
CA ALA A 26 2.56 -14.77 6.82
C ALA A 26 3.59 -13.69 6.49
N ALA A 27 3.72 -12.66 7.34
CA ALA A 27 4.74 -11.63 7.18
C ALA A 27 6.15 -12.20 7.32
N ASP A 28 6.40 -13.08 8.29
CA ASP A 28 7.70 -13.76 8.46
C ASP A 28 8.07 -14.59 7.22
N ARG A 29 7.12 -15.35 6.68
CA ARG A 29 7.33 -16.11 5.42
C ARG A 29 7.58 -15.18 4.23
N ALA A 30 6.88 -14.06 4.14
CA ALA A 30 7.11 -13.06 3.10
C ALA A 30 8.50 -12.43 3.20
N VAL A 31 8.97 -12.09 4.40
CA VAL A 31 10.34 -11.60 4.63
C VAL A 31 11.38 -12.65 4.22
N ALA A 32 11.17 -13.92 4.58
CA ALA A 32 12.06 -15.01 4.16
C ALA A 32 12.12 -15.16 2.63
N LEU A 33 10.97 -15.07 1.94
CA LEU A 33 10.92 -15.09 0.49
C LEU A 33 11.64 -13.87 -0.12
N LEU A 34 11.40 -12.67 0.40
CA LEU A 34 12.07 -11.44 -0.05
C LEU A 34 13.60 -11.56 0.05
N ARG A 35 14.11 -12.09 1.17
CA ARG A 35 15.55 -12.36 1.34
C ARG A 35 16.05 -13.40 0.33
N GLY A 36 15.32 -14.50 0.17
CA GLY A 36 15.67 -15.54 -0.81
C GLY A 36 15.69 -15.05 -2.27
N LEU A 37 14.98 -13.95 -2.57
CA LEU A 37 14.98 -13.29 -3.87
C LEU A 37 15.96 -12.10 -3.96
N GLY A 38 16.79 -11.87 -2.95
CA GLY A 38 17.84 -10.85 -2.97
C GLY A 38 17.38 -9.43 -2.64
N ALA A 39 16.19 -9.24 -2.07
CA ALA A 39 15.70 -7.89 -1.74
C ALA A 39 16.57 -7.14 -0.72
N GLU A 40 17.41 -7.85 0.06
CA GLU A 40 18.36 -7.23 0.98
C GLU A 40 19.60 -6.66 0.28
N ASP A 41 19.88 -7.07 -0.95
CA ASP A 41 21.05 -6.63 -1.72
C ASP A 41 20.72 -5.51 -2.72
N VAL A 42 19.43 -5.24 -2.96
CA VAL A 42 18.98 -4.20 -3.89
C VAL A 42 19.04 -2.84 -3.22
N PRO A 43 19.90 -1.90 -3.68
CA PRO A 43 19.95 -0.55 -3.12
C PRO A 43 18.63 0.19 -3.31
N HIS A 44 18.16 0.87 -2.27
CA HIS A 44 16.92 1.64 -2.28
C HIS A 44 17.02 2.83 -1.31
N PRO A 45 16.24 3.92 -1.47
CA PRO A 45 16.28 5.02 -0.51
C PRO A 45 16.14 4.57 0.95
N GLY A 46 17.08 5.03 1.78
CA GLY A 46 17.18 4.62 3.17
C GLY A 46 17.69 3.18 3.40
N GLY A 47 18.45 2.62 2.46
CA GLY A 47 19.19 1.36 2.63
C GLY A 47 18.94 0.36 1.50
N THR A 48 18.11 -0.64 1.78
CA THR A 48 17.83 -1.76 0.87
C THR A 48 16.34 -1.85 0.56
N LEU A 49 15.97 -2.55 -0.52
CA LEU A 49 14.56 -2.76 -0.87
C LEU A 49 13.82 -3.46 0.27
N LEU A 50 14.41 -4.47 0.91
CA LEU A 50 13.81 -5.12 2.08
C LEU A 50 13.56 -4.13 3.24
N ALA A 51 14.53 -3.25 3.53
CA ALA A 51 14.38 -2.27 4.59
C ALA A 51 13.21 -1.31 4.32
N HIS A 52 13.07 -0.86 3.06
CA HIS A 52 11.94 -0.05 2.62
C HIS A 52 10.60 -0.78 2.79
N LEU A 53 10.49 -2.01 2.28
CA LEU A 53 9.25 -2.79 2.35
C LEU A 53 8.79 -3.06 3.80
N LEU A 54 9.73 -3.27 4.72
CA LEU A 54 9.44 -3.39 6.15
C LEU A 54 8.89 -2.08 6.74
N ARG A 55 9.47 -0.93 6.39
CA ARG A 55 8.98 0.38 6.86
C ARG A 55 7.61 0.70 6.29
N VAL A 56 7.34 0.40 5.02
CA VAL A 56 6.01 0.58 4.41
C VAL A 56 4.95 -0.26 5.12
N ARG A 57 5.24 -1.54 5.40
CA ARG A 57 4.35 -2.41 6.19
C ARG A 57 4.05 -1.83 7.57
N GLU A 58 5.09 -1.35 8.26
CA GLU A 58 4.97 -0.79 9.60
C GLU A 58 4.16 0.51 9.58
N LEU A 59 4.43 1.40 8.63
CA LEU A 59 3.71 2.65 8.46
C LEU A 59 2.21 2.42 8.25
N LEU A 60 1.84 1.49 7.35
CA LEU A 60 0.45 1.06 7.17
C LEU A 60 -0.15 0.53 8.49
N GLY A 61 0.64 -0.19 9.28
CA GLY A 61 0.25 -0.63 10.63
C GLY A 61 -0.09 0.52 11.57
N THR A 62 0.71 1.58 11.57
CA THR A 62 0.47 2.77 12.41
C THR A 62 -0.79 3.54 12.04
N TRP A 63 -1.24 3.45 10.77
CA TRP A 63 -2.52 4.00 10.31
C TRP A 63 -3.72 3.09 10.59
N GLY A 64 -3.49 1.91 11.19
CA GLY A 64 -4.53 0.92 11.44
C GLY A 64 -5.00 0.18 10.17
N ALA A 65 -4.15 0.11 9.13
CA ALA A 65 -4.48 -0.59 7.91
C ALA A 65 -4.81 -2.07 8.19
N ARG A 66 -5.78 -2.59 7.44
CA ARG A 66 -6.20 -3.98 7.51
C ARG A 66 -5.04 -4.94 7.21
N PRO A 67 -5.02 -6.17 7.78
CA PRO A 67 -3.87 -7.07 7.65
C PRO A 67 -3.43 -7.37 6.22
N ALA A 68 -4.36 -7.59 5.28
CA ALA A 68 -3.99 -7.88 3.89
C ALA A 68 -3.31 -6.67 3.21
N LEU A 69 -3.67 -5.43 3.56
CA LEU A 69 -3.01 -4.23 3.04
C LEU A 69 -1.59 -4.09 3.62
N ARG A 70 -1.38 -4.41 4.90
CA ARG A 70 -0.04 -4.44 5.51
C ARG A 70 0.86 -5.49 4.84
N LEU A 71 0.33 -6.69 4.60
CA LEU A 71 1.05 -7.74 3.85
C LEU A 71 1.33 -7.33 2.40
N ALA A 72 0.37 -6.68 1.74
CA ALA A 72 0.58 -6.13 0.42
C ALA A 72 1.66 -5.05 0.42
N GLY A 73 1.71 -4.17 1.43
CA GLY A 73 2.77 -3.18 1.58
C GLY A 73 4.18 -3.77 1.69
N LEU A 74 4.31 -4.88 2.44
CA LEU A 74 5.55 -5.64 2.51
C LEU A 74 5.97 -6.25 1.16
N CYS A 75 5.02 -6.50 0.27
CA CYS A 75 5.26 -7.23 -0.97
C CYS A 75 5.01 -6.40 -2.24
N HIS A 76 4.76 -5.09 -2.12
CA HIS A 76 4.18 -4.32 -3.22
C HIS A 76 5.10 -4.17 -4.44
N ALA A 77 6.42 -4.34 -4.24
CA ALA A 77 7.43 -4.27 -5.30
C ALA A 77 7.74 -5.62 -5.96
N PHE A 78 7.06 -6.73 -5.60
CA PHE A 78 7.38 -8.06 -6.11
C PHE A 78 7.38 -8.15 -7.64
N TYR A 79 6.42 -7.49 -8.30
CA TYR A 79 6.32 -7.48 -9.77
C TYR A 79 6.89 -6.20 -10.42
N GLY A 80 7.67 -5.43 -9.65
CA GLY A 80 8.08 -4.08 -10.01
C GLY A 80 6.90 -3.09 -10.00
N THR A 81 7.21 -1.82 -10.13
CA THR A 81 6.24 -0.72 -10.12
C THR A 81 6.50 0.22 -11.29
N ASP A 82 5.52 1.06 -11.61
CA ASP A 82 5.78 2.23 -12.46
C ASP A 82 6.61 3.25 -11.67
N GLY A 83 7.88 3.41 -12.04
CA GLY A 83 8.90 4.16 -11.29
C GLY A 83 10.01 3.30 -10.69
N PHE A 84 9.79 2.00 -10.52
CA PHE A 84 10.81 1.02 -10.11
C PHE A 84 10.57 -0.32 -10.82
N PRO A 85 11.01 -0.49 -12.08
CA PRO A 85 10.64 -1.65 -12.90
C PRO A 85 11.30 -2.97 -12.45
N THR A 86 12.29 -2.92 -11.55
CA THR A 86 12.96 -4.10 -11.01
C THR A 86 11.99 -4.92 -10.15
N GLY A 87 11.43 -5.98 -10.74
CA GLY A 87 10.64 -6.99 -10.02
C GLY A 87 11.52 -8.10 -9.46
N LEU A 88 11.08 -8.68 -8.34
CA LEU A 88 11.67 -9.88 -7.72
C LEU A 88 11.08 -11.17 -8.30
N LEU A 89 9.84 -11.11 -8.80
CA LEU A 89 9.17 -12.17 -9.54
C LEU A 89 8.50 -11.61 -10.80
N PRO A 90 8.42 -12.40 -11.88
CA PRO A 90 7.59 -12.06 -13.02
C PRO A 90 6.08 -12.17 -12.69
N PRO A 91 5.19 -11.38 -13.34
CA PRO A 91 3.75 -11.40 -13.09
C PRO A 91 3.00 -12.70 -13.40
N ASP A 92 3.64 -13.70 -14.01
CA ASP A 92 3.07 -15.04 -14.25
C ASP A 92 3.25 -15.97 -13.05
N ARG A 93 4.11 -15.62 -12.08
CA ARG A 93 4.37 -16.39 -10.85
C ARG A 93 3.52 -15.97 -9.66
N ARG A 94 2.30 -15.50 -9.90
CA ARG A 94 1.39 -15.01 -8.84
C ARG A 94 1.03 -16.07 -7.82
N ALA A 95 0.87 -17.32 -8.25
CA ALA A 95 0.53 -18.44 -7.37
C ALA A 95 1.55 -18.62 -6.23
N ASP A 96 2.83 -18.34 -6.50
CA ASP A 96 3.89 -18.44 -5.50
C ASP A 96 3.70 -17.40 -4.39
N LEU A 97 3.34 -16.17 -4.76
CA LEU A 97 3.08 -15.11 -3.78
C LEU A 97 1.75 -15.37 -3.04
N VAL A 98 0.70 -15.81 -3.73
CA VAL A 98 -0.57 -16.22 -3.11
C VAL A 98 -0.37 -17.27 -2.03
N ALA A 99 0.50 -18.26 -2.26
CA ALA A 99 0.79 -19.30 -1.28
C ALA A 99 1.42 -18.76 0.02
N VAL A 100 2.05 -17.59 -0.03
CA VAL A 100 2.73 -16.97 1.12
C VAL A 100 1.83 -15.97 1.86
N ILE A 101 1.22 -15.03 1.13
CA ILE A 101 0.48 -13.89 1.72
C ILE A 101 -1.04 -13.99 1.55
N GLY A 102 -1.53 -15.02 0.85
CA GLY A 102 -2.94 -15.20 0.53
C GLY A 102 -3.41 -14.38 -0.67
N ALA A 103 -4.52 -14.82 -1.27
CA ALA A 103 -5.05 -14.25 -2.52
C ALA A 103 -5.46 -12.77 -2.38
N GLU A 104 -5.99 -12.38 -1.22
CA GLU A 104 -6.44 -11.00 -1.03
C GLU A 104 -5.28 -10.00 -1.01
N ALA A 105 -4.19 -10.31 -0.28
CA ALA A 105 -3.03 -9.44 -0.24
C ALA A 105 -2.32 -9.41 -1.59
N GLU A 106 -2.20 -10.56 -2.25
CA GLU A 106 -1.59 -10.65 -3.58
C GLU A 106 -2.37 -9.86 -4.64
N ALA A 107 -3.71 -9.85 -4.59
CA ALA A 107 -4.51 -9.04 -5.50
C ALA A 107 -4.22 -7.53 -5.37
N ILE A 108 -3.92 -7.04 -4.16
CA ILE A 108 -3.50 -5.65 -3.92
C ILE A 108 -2.11 -5.40 -4.49
N VAL A 109 -1.16 -6.33 -4.28
CA VAL A 109 0.19 -6.26 -4.86
C VAL A 109 0.12 -6.19 -6.38
N HIS A 110 -0.67 -7.07 -7.00
CA HIS A 110 -0.87 -7.09 -8.44
C HIS A 110 -1.49 -5.79 -8.95
N LEU A 111 -2.57 -5.30 -8.34
CA LEU A 111 -3.19 -4.03 -8.71
C LEU A 111 -2.18 -2.89 -8.58
N TYR A 112 -1.43 -2.83 -7.49
CA TYR A 112 -0.42 -1.80 -7.31
C TYR A 112 0.65 -1.84 -8.42
N ALA A 113 1.19 -3.02 -8.67
CA ALA A 113 2.22 -3.24 -9.66
C ALA A 113 1.75 -2.98 -11.10
N SER A 114 0.49 -3.26 -11.41
CA SER A 114 -0.08 -3.08 -12.75
C SER A 114 -0.50 -1.64 -13.06
N CYS A 115 -0.45 -0.72 -12.09
CA CYS A 115 -0.78 0.69 -12.31
C CYS A 115 0.17 1.35 -13.32
N ASP A 116 -0.37 1.90 -14.41
CA ASP A 116 0.24 3.02 -15.14
C ASP A 116 -0.12 4.32 -14.39
N ARG A 117 0.84 4.89 -13.67
CA ARG A 117 0.64 6.06 -12.82
C ARG A 117 0.28 7.28 -13.66
N LYS A 118 0.94 7.47 -14.81
CA LYS A 118 0.71 8.61 -15.71
C LYS A 118 -0.72 8.63 -16.23
N ALA A 119 -1.27 7.47 -16.61
CA ALA A 119 -2.64 7.35 -17.08
C ALA A 119 -3.67 7.36 -15.94
N THR A 120 -3.34 6.78 -14.78
CA THR A 120 -4.29 6.56 -13.69
C THR A 120 -4.39 7.75 -12.72
N TYR A 121 -3.27 8.34 -12.31
CA TYR A 121 -3.24 9.37 -11.25
C TYR A 121 -4.07 10.63 -11.57
N PRO A 122 -4.15 11.13 -12.81
CA PRO A 122 -5.04 12.24 -13.15
C PRO A 122 -6.51 11.96 -12.82
N GLY A 123 -6.95 10.70 -12.96
CA GLY A 123 -8.33 10.29 -12.72
C GLY A 123 -8.62 9.73 -11.34
N LEU A 124 -7.62 9.35 -10.55
CA LEU A 124 -7.76 8.55 -9.34
C LEU A 124 -8.71 9.13 -8.27
N GLY A 125 -8.89 10.45 -8.22
CA GLY A 125 -9.81 11.09 -7.29
C GLY A 125 -11.28 11.11 -7.73
N ARG A 126 -11.59 10.67 -8.95
CA ARG A 126 -12.96 10.61 -9.48
C ARG A 126 -13.51 9.20 -9.30
N PRO A 127 -14.76 9.00 -8.83
CA PRO A 127 -15.34 7.65 -8.66
C PRO A 127 -15.29 6.78 -9.93
N ASP A 128 -15.40 7.41 -11.10
CA ASP A 128 -15.34 6.82 -12.44
C ASP A 128 -13.97 6.98 -13.12
N GLY A 129 -12.95 7.41 -12.37
CA GLY A 129 -11.59 7.55 -12.87
C GLY A 129 -11.02 6.21 -13.32
N PRO A 130 -10.54 6.09 -14.58
CA PRO A 130 -10.04 4.83 -15.11
C PRO A 130 -8.71 4.45 -14.44
N PHE A 131 -8.57 3.15 -14.16
CA PHE A 131 -7.31 2.53 -13.80
C PHE A 131 -6.74 1.83 -15.02
N ARG A 132 -5.56 2.27 -15.46
CA ARG A 132 -4.87 1.69 -16.61
C ARG A 132 -3.91 0.61 -16.13
N ASP A 133 -4.16 -0.62 -16.57
CA ASP A 133 -3.30 -1.77 -16.32
C ASP A 133 -2.18 -1.80 -17.37
N ARG A 134 -0.94 -1.61 -16.93
CA ARG A 134 0.26 -1.58 -17.79
C ARG A 134 0.71 -2.97 -18.24
N PHE A 135 0.25 -4.04 -17.60
CA PHE A 135 0.58 -5.41 -18.01
C PHE A 135 -0.27 -5.86 -19.20
N THR A 136 -1.53 -5.44 -19.24
CA THR A 136 -2.50 -5.83 -20.28
C THR A 136 -2.82 -4.72 -21.28
N GLY A 137 -2.55 -3.46 -20.92
CA GLY A 137 -2.96 -2.29 -21.67
C GLY A 137 -4.46 -1.95 -21.54
N ALA A 138 -5.24 -2.69 -20.76
CA ALA A 138 -6.66 -2.46 -20.56
C ALA A 138 -6.92 -1.39 -19.48
N SER A 139 -8.06 -0.69 -19.59
CA SER A 139 -8.55 0.21 -18.54
C SER A 139 -9.78 -0.40 -17.87
N HIS A 140 -9.86 -0.28 -16.56
CA HIS A 140 -11.01 -0.74 -15.77
C HIS A 140 -11.30 0.20 -14.60
N LEU A 141 -12.39 -0.06 -13.87
CA LEU A 141 -12.74 0.65 -12.65
C LEU A 141 -12.59 -0.29 -11.45
N PRO A 142 -11.53 -0.13 -10.63
CA PRO A 142 -11.37 -0.94 -9.43
C PRO A 142 -12.50 -0.66 -8.45
N GLU A 143 -12.90 -1.68 -7.69
CA GLU A 143 -13.91 -1.54 -6.65
C GLU A 143 -13.50 -0.52 -5.59
N PRO A 144 -14.46 0.11 -4.88
CA PRO A 144 -14.16 1.16 -3.90
C PRO A 144 -13.13 0.77 -2.83
N ARG A 145 -13.13 -0.49 -2.35
CA ARG A 145 -12.14 -0.98 -1.38
C ARG A 145 -10.75 -1.05 -1.98
N ALA A 146 -10.61 -1.60 -3.19
CA ALA A 146 -9.35 -1.69 -3.89
C ALA A 146 -8.74 -0.30 -4.18
N ARG A 147 -9.58 0.69 -4.49
CA ARG A 147 -9.13 2.10 -4.66
C ARG A 147 -8.57 2.70 -3.38
N ARG A 148 -9.17 2.40 -2.23
CA ARG A 148 -8.68 2.84 -0.91
C ARG A 148 -7.36 2.16 -0.56
N ASP A 149 -7.31 0.84 -0.73
CA ASP A 149 -6.08 0.05 -0.50
C ASP A 149 -4.93 0.56 -1.39
N PHE A 150 -5.20 0.80 -2.67
CA PHE A 150 -4.24 1.38 -3.61
C PHE A 150 -3.79 2.78 -3.17
N ALA A 151 -4.71 3.67 -2.82
CA ALA A 151 -4.37 5.03 -2.40
C ALA A 151 -3.54 5.06 -1.11
N GLU A 152 -3.87 4.24 -0.11
CA GLU A 152 -3.09 4.15 1.13
C GLU A 152 -1.72 3.51 0.89
N LEU A 153 -1.63 2.46 0.06
CA LEU A 153 -0.34 1.87 -0.28
C LEU A 153 0.54 2.84 -1.08
N SER A 154 -0.04 3.59 -2.01
CA SER A 154 0.67 4.69 -2.69
C SER A 154 1.15 5.73 -1.69
N ALA A 155 0.32 6.16 -0.74
CA ALA A 155 0.75 7.11 0.28
C ALA A 155 1.92 6.55 1.12
N ALA A 156 1.81 5.32 1.61
CA ALA A 156 2.86 4.72 2.45
C ALA A 156 4.18 4.57 1.70
N ASN A 157 4.14 4.13 0.44
CA ASN A 157 5.31 4.02 -0.42
C ASN A 157 6.02 5.37 -0.57
N GLU A 158 5.30 6.40 -1.03
CA GLU A 158 5.91 7.69 -1.36
C GLU A 158 6.35 8.46 -0.10
N LEU A 159 5.66 8.28 1.04
CA LEU A 159 6.05 8.90 2.30
C LEU A 159 7.31 8.28 2.92
N ASP A 160 7.53 6.97 2.77
CA ASP A 160 8.80 6.36 3.18
C ASP A 160 9.98 6.97 2.42
N LEU A 161 9.85 7.11 1.09
CA LEU A 161 10.86 7.73 0.24
C LEU A 161 11.11 9.19 0.63
N ALA A 162 10.04 9.99 0.78
CA ALA A 162 10.15 11.40 1.13
C ALA A 162 10.75 11.66 2.53
N ARG A 163 10.68 10.70 3.44
CA ARG A 163 11.33 10.81 4.77
C ARG A 163 12.83 10.56 4.73
N LEU A 164 13.28 9.72 3.80
CA LEU A 164 14.67 9.23 3.77
C LEU A 164 15.52 9.90 2.71
N ASP A 165 14.88 10.47 1.71
CA ASP A 165 15.54 11.19 0.62
C ASP A 165 14.99 12.62 0.53
N PRO A 166 15.70 13.62 1.09
CA PRO A 166 15.32 15.02 0.99
C PRO A 166 15.23 15.54 -0.44
N ALA A 167 16.08 15.04 -1.36
CA ALA A 167 16.05 15.45 -2.76
C ALA A 167 14.80 14.90 -3.45
N PHE A 168 14.43 13.65 -3.17
CA PHE A 168 13.15 13.09 -3.61
C PHE A 168 11.97 13.92 -3.09
N ARG A 169 11.97 14.26 -1.80
CA ARG A 169 10.91 15.09 -1.19
C ARG A 169 10.82 16.47 -1.83
N GLU A 170 11.96 17.13 -2.08
CA GLU A 170 12.00 18.44 -2.71
C GLU A 170 11.45 18.38 -4.14
N GLN A 171 11.88 17.36 -4.90
CA GLN A 171 11.48 17.19 -6.30
C GLN A 171 10.00 16.80 -6.46
N TRP A 172 9.52 15.81 -5.70
CA TRP A 172 8.22 15.18 -5.92
C TRP A 172 7.16 15.57 -4.89
N GLY A 173 7.56 16.12 -3.73
CA GLY A 173 6.66 16.45 -2.63
C GLY A 173 5.44 17.29 -3.00
N PRO A 174 5.59 18.39 -3.76
CA PRO A 174 4.46 19.22 -4.18
C PRO A 174 3.43 18.47 -5.03
N GLU A 175 3.88 17.64 -5.98
CA GLU A 175 3.00 16.85 -6.85
C GLU A 175 2.32 15.73 -6.06
N LEU A 176 3.05 15.06 -5.16
CA LEU A 176 2.52 14.04 -4.27
C LEU A 176 1.47 14.62 -3.31
N LEU A 177 1.72 15.80 -2.72
CA LEU A 177 0.74 16.48 -1.86
C LEU A 177 -0.53 16.83 -2.65
N THR A 178 -0.38 17.29 -3.90
CA THR A 178 -1.51 17.56 -4.80
C THR A 178 -2.31 16.30 -5.09
N LEU A 179 -1.63 15.19 -5.38
CA LEU A 179 -2.25 13.88 -5.60
C LEU A 179 -3.04 13.43 -4.36
N PHE A 180 -2.40 13.40 -3.18
CA PHE A 180 -3.04 12.91 -1.95
C PHE A 180 -4.15 13.83 -1.43
N THR A 181 -4.08 15.13 -1.74
CA THR A 181 -5.22 16.04 -1.54
C THR A 181 -6.40 15.65 -2.42
N ARG A 182 -6.17 15.36 -3.70
CA ARG A 182 -7.22 14.93 -4.65
C ARG A 182 -7.88 13.62 -4.23
N VAL A 183 -7.10 12.68 -3.69
CA VAL A 183 -7.60 11.38 -3.24
C VAL A 183 -7.91 11.33 -1.74
N ARG A 184 -8.03 12.48 -1.06
CA ARG A 184 -8.26 12.55 0.39
C ARG A 184 -9.37 11.64 0.89
N HIS A 185 -10.47 11.54 0.15
CA HIS A 185 -11.63 10.72 0.49
C HIS A 185 -11.37 9.20 0.44
N LEU A 186 -10.24 8.78 -0.15
CA LEU A 186 -9.78 7.40 -0.19
C LEU A 186 -8.80 7.06 0.94
N LEU A 187 -8.28 8.06 1.66
CA LEU A 187 -7.29 7.89 2.73
C LEU A 187 -7.95 7.88 4.12
N SER A 188 -7.44 7.06 5.04
CA SER A 188 -7.70 7.20 6.47
C SER A 188 -7.28 8.58 7.00
N ALA A 189 -7.77 8.95 8.19
CA ALA A 189 -7.43 10.21 8.82
C ALA A 189 -5.93 10.29 9.18
N ASP A 190 -5.34 9.18 9.59
CA ASP A 190 -3.92 9.10 9.97
C ASP A 190 -3.02 9.15 8.75
N ALA A 191 -3.33 8.39 7.68
CA ALA A 191 -2.61 8.50 6.41
C ALA A 191 -2.61 9.93 5.87
N TRP A 192 -3.77 10.60 5.87
CA TRP A 192 -3.84 11.99 5.42
C TRP A 192 -3.05 12.95 6.29
N ARG A 193 -3.12 12.80 7.61
CA ARG A 193 -2.33 13.63 8.54
C ARG A 193 -0.85 13.50 8.20
N ASP A 194 -0.39 12.28 7.96
CA ASP A 194 1.00 12.02 7.66
C ASP A 194 1.43 12.56 6.29
N CYS A 195 0.60 12.44 5.25
CA CYS A 195 0.83 13.10 3.97
C CYS A 195 1.07 14.61 4.14
N ARG A 196 0.24 15.28 4.94
CA ARG A 196 0.42 16.71 5.20
C ARG A 196 1.69 17.00 5.98
N THR A 197 1.99 16.22 7.02
CA THR A 197 3.19 16.45 7.85
C THR A 197 4.48 16.27 7.07
N VAL A 198 4.55 15.25 6.20
CA VAL A 198 5.77 14.94 5.45
C VAL A 198 5.90 15.77 4.19
N LEU A 199 4.81 16.03 3.47
CA LEU A 199 4.91 16.63 2.12
C LEU A 199 4.63 18.13 2.10
N ALA A 200 4.09 18.72 3.18
CA ALA A 200 3.96 20.16 3.25
C ALA A 200 5.34 20.83 3.19
N PRO A 201 5.45 22.01 2.55
CA PRO A 201 6.66 22.82 2.64
C PRO A 201 6.96 23.11 4.10
N THR A 202 8.23 22.95 4.49
CA THR A 202 8.67 23.47 5.79
C THR A 202 8.55 24.99 5.70
N THR A 203 7.65 25.59 6.48
CA THR A 203 7.63 27.05 6.64
C THR A 203 8.94 27.45 7.29
N ALA A 204 9.78 28.18 6.55
CA ALA A 204 10.96 28.86 7.07
C ALA A 204 10.57 30.00 8.01
#